data_AF-A0A5X6PAL3-F1
#
_entry.id   AF-A0A5X6PAL3-F1
#
_cell.length_a   1.000
_cell.length_b   1.000
_cell.length_c   1.000
_cell.angle_alpha   90.00
_cell.angle_beta   90.00
_cell.angle_gamma   90.00
#
_symmetry.space_group_name_H-M   'P 1'
#
loop_
_entity.id
_entity.type
_entity.pdbx_description
1 polymer ?
#
loop_
_entity_poly.entity_id
_entity_poly.type
_entity_poly.pdbx_seq_one_letter_code
_entity_poly.pdbx_strand_id
1 'polypeptide(L)'
;MSNEIITLSGAAADVLYSLFFRGALLSGDLLSKSGTDELREMGFAETRYTATEYQKENHFTFLTSEGQKFAVEHLVNTRFGKQQYCTSMTLGIEIDTSAAQKEIDKLDQRIRDTVSFELIRNGVPFIKDATIASGAI
;
A
#
# COMPACT_ATOMS: atom_id res chain seq x y z
N MET A 1 -38.20 -19.51 11.25
CA MET A 1 -36.76 -19.81 11.39
C MET A 1 -36.07 -18.47 11.39
N SER A 2 -35.61 -18.00 12.54
CA SER A 2 -34.86 -16.75 12.66
C SER A 2 -33.55 -16.88 11.89
N ASN A 3 -33.36 -16.07 10.85
CA ASN A 3 -32.05 -15.93 10.20
C ASN A 3 -31.13 -15.21 11.17
N GLU A 4 -30.45 -15.95 12.05
CA GLU A 4 -29.28 -15.42 12.73
C GLU A 4 -28.27 -15.05 11.64
N ILE A 5 -27.90 -13.77 11.59
CA ILE A 5 -26.88 -13.28 10.65
C ILE A 5 -25.55 -13.76 11.21
N ILE A 6 -25.14 -14.97 10.84
CA ILE A 6 -23.84 -15.52 11.19
C ILE A 6 -22.79 -14.63 10.54
N THR A 7 -22.08 -13.86 11.38
CA THR A 7 -21.06 -12.92 10.96
C THR A 7 -19.71 -13.53 11.25
N LEU A 8 -18.99 -13.90 10.18
CA LEU A 8 -17.61 -14.38 10.29
C LEU A 8 -16.65 -13.23 10.58
N SER A 9 -15.57 -13.53 11.30
CA SER A 9 -14.40 -12.65 11.29
C SER A 9 -13.78 -12.57 9.88
N GLY A 10 -13.04 -11.50 9.59
CA GLY A 10 -12.32 -11.38 8.32
C GLY A 10 -11.37 -12.55 8.06
N ALA A 11 -10.68 -13.03 9.10
CA ALA A 11 -9.79 -14.18 9.00
C ALA A 11 -10.54 -15.50 8.70
N ALA A 12 -11.72 -15.71 9.31
CA ALA A 12 -12.55 -16.87 9.03
C ALA A 12 -13.14 -16.81 7.60
N ALA A 13 -13.54 -15.63 7.13
CA ALA A 13 -14.00 -15.43 5.76
C ALA A 13 -12.90 -15.78 4.74
N ASP A 14 -11.66 -15.33 4.96
CA ASP A 14 -10.52 -15.63 4.08
C ASP A 14 -10.21 -17.14 4.02
N VAL A 15 -10.30 -17.83 5.17
CA VAL A 15 -10.14 -19.29 5.23
C VAL A 15 -11.31 -20.00 4.53
N LEU A 16 -12.54 -19.54 4.74
CA LEU A 16 -13.74 -20.07 4.08
C LEU A 16 -13.60 -19.99 2.56
N TYR A 17 -13.14 -18.85 2.03
CA TYR A 17 -12.90 -18.67 0.59
C TYR A 17 -11.80 -19.59 0.08
N SER A 18 -10.70 -19.71 0.83
CA SER A 18 -9.59 -20.58 0.45
C SER A 18 -10.06 -22.03 0.32
N LEU A 19 -10.81 -22.52 1.29
CA LEU A 19 -11.35 -23.89 1.27
C LEU A 19 -12.44 -24.07 0.21
N PHE A 20 -13.28 -23.06 -0.04
CA PHE A 20 -14.34 -23.16 -1.04
C PHE A 20 -13.81 -23.24 -2.47
N PHE A 21 -12.81 -22.43 -2.83
CA PHE A 21 -12.27 -22.39 -4.19
C PHE A 21 -11.19 -23.43 -4.45
N ARG A 22 -10.39 -23.79 -3.44
CA ARG A 22 -9.26 -24.73 -3.60
C ARG A 22 -9.60 -26.14 -3.14
N GLY A 23 -10.70 -26.32 -2.43
CA GLY A 23 -11.06 -27.59 -1.80
C GLY A 23 -10.29 -27.80 -0.50
N ALA A 24 -9.96 -29.06 -0.23
CA ALA A 24 -9.30 -29.44 1.01
C ALA A 24 -7.86 -28.93 1.06
N LEU A 25 -7.46 -28.33 2.19
CA LEU A 25 -6.14 -27.71 2.36
C LEU A 25 -5.42 -28.25 3.60
N LEU A 26 -4.09 -28.30 3.53
CA LEU A 26 -3.22 -28.59 4.67
C LEU A 26 -3.25 -27.44 5.66
N SER A 27 -2.98 -27.72 6.94
CA SER A 27 -2.97 -26.69 7.98
C SER A 27 -2.00 -25.54 7.68
N GLY A 28 -0.89 -25.83 6.99
CA GLY A 28 0.10 -24.84 6.56
C GLY A 28 -0.34 -23.96 5.39
N ASP A 29 -1.30 -24.43 4.59
CA ASP A 29 -1.82 -23.70 3.42
C ASP A 29 -3.04 -22.81 3.76
N LEU A 30 -3.54 -22.91 4.99
CA LEU A 30 -4.64 -22.09 5.49
C LEU A 30 -4.11 -20.69 5.85
N LEU A 31 -4.82 -19.66 5.39
CA LEU A 31 -4.42 -18.26 5.58
C LEU A 31 -4.42 -17.81 7.04
N SER A 32 -5.20 -18.47 7.91
CA SER A 32 -5.28 -18.13 9.33
C SER A 32 -5.64 -19.34 10.19
N LYS A 33 -4.86 -19.57 11.24
CA LYS A 33 -5.16 -20.58 12.26
C LYS A 33 -6.40 -20.21 13.07
N SER A 34 -6.50 -18.96 13.53
CA SER A 34 -7.67 -18.50 14.31
C SER A 34 -8.96 -18.51 13.49
N GLY A 35 -8.88 -18.17 12.20
CA GLY A 35 -10.03 -18.27 11.29
C GLY A 35 -10.46 -19.72 11.05
N THR A 36 -9.50 -20.64 10.99
CA THR A 36 -9.78 -22.08 10.89
C THR A 36 -10.48 -22.61 12.14
N ASP A 37 -10.01 -22.20 13.31
CA ASP A 37 -10.61 -22.61 14.59
C ASP A 37 -12.04 -22.08 14.72
N GLU A 38 -12.30 -20.83 14.35
CA GLU A 38 -13.65 -20.23 14.31
C GLU A 38 -14.60 -21.02 13.39
N LEU A 39 -14.16 -21.38 12.17
CA LEU A 39 -14.97 -22.19 11.25
C LEU A 39 -15.23 -23.60 11.78
N ARG A 40 -14.31 -24.18 12.56
CA ARG A 40 -14.49 -25.48 13.20
C ARG A 40 -15.45 -25.41 14.38
N GLU A 41 -15.37 -24.35 15.18
CA GLU A 41 -16.32 -24.09 16.28
C GLU A 41 -17.75 -23.92 15.78
N MET A 42 -17.92 -23.31 14.60
CA MET A 42 -19.23 -23.20 13.93
C MET A 42 -19.63 -24.45 13.12
N GLY A 43 -18.79 -25.49 13.07
CA GLY A 43 -19.08 -26.71 12.31
C GLY A 43 -19.03 -26.55 10.78
N PHE A 44 -18.48 -25.44 10.27
CA PHE A 44 -18.32 -25.18 8.84
C PHE A 44 -17.10 -25.84 8.25
N ALA A 45 -16.07 -26.10 9.06
CA ALA A 45 -14.86 -26.80 8.64
C ALA A 45 -14.54 -27.98 9.56
N GLU A 46 -13.92 -29.02 9.01
CA GLU A 46 -13.46 -30.19 9.77
C GLU A 46 -12.09 -30.64 9.25
N THR A 47 -11.17 -30.95 10.16
CA THR A 47 -9.89 -31.56 9.81
C THR A 47 -10.01 -33.07 9.90
N ARG A 48 -9.75 -33.78 8.80
CA ARG A 48 -9.77 -35.25 8.74
C ARG A 48 -8.45 -35.81 8.29
N TYR A 49 -8.16 -37.01 8.81
CA TYR A 49 -7.03 -37.79 8.35
C TYR A 49 -7.41 -38.61 7.12
N THR A 50 -6.61 -38.49 6.06
CA THR A 50 -6.75 -39.28 4.83
C THR A 50 -5.93 -40.56 4.94
N ALA A 51 -6.44 -41.65 4.37
CA ALA A 51 -5.72 -42.93 4.35
C ALA A 51 -4.46 -42.89 3.47
N THR A 52 -4.43 -41.99 2.50
CA THR A 52 -3.28 -41.77 1.60
C THR A 52 -2.61 -40.45 1.97
N GLU A 53 -1.29 -40.48 2.13
CA GLU A 53 -0.47 -39.29 2.30
C GLU A 53 -0.40 -38.52 0.98
N TYR A 54 -0.56 -37.20 1.07
CA TYR A 54 -0.32 -36.29 -0.04
C TYR A 54 0.71 -35.26 0.44
N GLN A 55 1.83 -35.18 -0.27
CA GLN A 55 2.99 -34.36 0.11
C GLN A 55 3.56 -34.65 1.51
N LYS A 56 3.50 -35.92 1.96
CA LYS A 56 3.92 -36.37 3.31
C LYS A 56 3.04 -35.87 4.46
N GLU A 57 1.92 -35.26 4.15
CA GLU A 57 0.89 -34.91 5.12
C GLU A 57 -0.37 -35.75 4.83
N ASN A 58 -1.07 -36.13 5.90
CA ASN A 58 -2.26 -36.95 5.83
C ASN A 58 -3.45 -36.31 6.55
N HIS A 59 -3.38 -35.02 6.89
CA HIS A 59 -4.47 -34.32 7.56
C HIS A 59 -4.84 -33.08 6.76
N PHE A 60 -6.11 -33.00 6.39
CA PHE A 60 -6.62 -31.92 5.56
C PHE A 60 -7.84 -31.31 6.22
N THR A 61 -7.97 -30.01 6.10
CA THR A 61 -9.17 -29.28 6.51
C THR A 61 -10.11 -29.19 5.32
N PHE A 62 -11.35 -29.61 5.54
CA PHE A 62 -12.42 -29.66 4.55
C PHE A 62 -13.55 -28.73 4.99
N LEU A 63 -14.30 -28.18 4.04
CA LEU A 63 -15.62 -27.64 4.35
C LEU A 63 -16.60 -28.78 4.57
N THR A 64 -17.41 -28.67 5.61
CA THR A 64 -18.58 -29.53 5.82
C THR A 64 -19.67 -29.17 4.83
N SER A 65 -20.70 -30.00 4.69
CA SER A 65 -21.85 -29.67 3.84
C SER A 65 -22.53 -28.36 4.28
N GLU A 66 -22.53 -28.07 5.58
CA GLU A 66 -23.06 -26.82 6.13
C GLU A 66 -22.14 -25.64 5.78
N GLY A 67 -20.83 -25.79 5.95
CA GLY A 67 -19.86 -24.76 5.56
C GLY A 67 -19.87 -24.45 4.06
N GLN A 68 -20.10 -25.45 3.20
CA GLN A 68 -20.27 -25.24 1.77
C GLN A 68 -21.55 -24.46 1.45
N LYS A 69 -22.67 -24.81 2.08
CA LYS A 69 -23.93 -24.08 1.92
C LYS A 69 -23.79 -22.63 2.38
N PHE A 70 -23.18 -22.43 3.55
CA PHE A 70 -22.88 -21.12 4.10
C PHE A 70 -21.98 -20.32 3.15
N ALA A 71 -20.90 -20.93 2.63
CA ALA A 71 -20.01 -20.28 1.67
C ALA A 71 -20.75 -19.81 0.43
N VAL A 72 -21.66 -20.60 -0.15
CA VAL A 72 -22.47 -20.19 -1.30
C VAL A 72 -23.37 -18.99 -0.94
N GLU A 73 -24.11 -19.06 0.17
CA GLU A 73 -25.02 -17.98 0.60
C GLU A 73 -24.25 -16.68 0.95
N HIS A 74 -23.08 -16.82 1.57
CA HIS A 74 -22.19 -15.71 1.92
C HIS A 74 -21.52 -15.12 0.66
N LEU A 75 -21.12 -15.97 -0.30
CA LEU A 75 -20.44 -15.53 -1.53
C LEU A 75 -21.36 -14.84 -2.52
N VAL A 76 -22.60 -15.31 -2.69
CA VAL A 76 -23.57 -14.69 -3.59
C VAL A 76 -23.83 -13.22 -3.24
N ASN A 77 -23.74 -12.88 -1.95
CA ASN A 77 -23.97 -11.53 -1.44
C ASN A 77 -22.68 -10.71 -1.29
N THR A 78 -21.51 -11.32 -1.43
CA THR A 78 -20.23 -10.61 -1.40
C THR A 78 -19.79 -10.26 -2.82
N ARG A 79 -19.12 -9.13 -3.00
CA ARG A 79 -18.60 -8.68 -4.30
C ARG A 79 -17.31 -9.45 -4.63
N PHE A 80 -17.39 -10.78 -4.69
CA PHE A 80 -16.28 -11.61 -5.13
C PHE A 80 -16.01 -11.30 -6.61
N GLY A 81 -14.77 -10.93 -6.95
CA GLY A 81 -14.39 -10.60 -8.33
C GLY A 81 -14.70 -9.17 -8.80
N LYS A 82 -15.12 -8.23 -7.94
CA LYS A 82 -14.96 -6.81 -8.32
C LYS A 82 -13.47 -6.52 -8.37
N GLN A 83 -12.94 -6.31 -9.58
CA GLN A 83 -11.65 -5.65 -9.77
C GLN A 83 -11.65 -4.39 -8.91
N GLN A 84 -10.89 -4.41 -7.81
CA GLN A 84 -10.37 -3.19 -7.27
C GLN A 84 -9.38 -2.71 -8.33
N TYR A 85 -9.87 -1.87 -9.24
CA TYR A 85 -8.99 -1.09 -10.08
C TYR A 85 -8.02 -0.39 -9.12
N CYS A 86 -6.73 -0.67 -9.25
CA CYS A 86 -5.73 0.19 -8.67
C CYS A 86 -5.89 1.53 -9.39
N THR A 87 -6.72 2.41 -8.84
CA THR A 87 -7.08 3.71 -9.47
C THR A 87 -5.90 4.66 -9.48
N SER A 88 -4.81 4.33 -8.77
CA SER A 88 -3.59 5.14 -8.75
C SER A 88 -2.36 4.26 -8.54
N MET A 89 -1.46 4.29 -9.53
CA MET A 89 -0.07 3.94 -9.34
C MET A 89 0.72 5.24 -9.16
N THR A 90 1.42 5.40 -8.03
CA THR A 90 2.35 6.52 -7.84
C THR A 90 3.73 6.10 -8.32
N LEU A 91 4.11 6.51 -9.53
CA LEU A 91 5.51 6.42 -9.98
C LEU A 91 6.27 7.66 -9.49
N GLY A 92 7.20 7.47 -8.57
CA GLY A 92 8.16 8.51 -8.21
C GLY A 92 9.22 8.64 -9.31
N ILE A 93 9.33 9.83 -9.91
CA ILE A 93 10.45 10.17 -10.79
C ILE A 93 11.33 11.15 -10.02
N GLU A 94 12.57 10.76 -9.76
CA GLU A 94 13.59 11.65 -9.23
C GLU A 94 14.30 12.34 -10.40
N ILE A 95 14.18 13.66 -10.48
CA ILE A 95 14.82 14.47 -11.52
C ILE A 95 16.04 15.14 -10.89
N ASP A 96 17.23 14.77 -11.33
CA ASP A 96 18.47 15.43 -10.91
C ASP A 96 18.55 16.84 -11.48
N THR A 97 18.27 17.84 -10.64
CA THR A 97 18.37 19.27 -10.98
C THR A 97 19.70 19.89 -10.54
N SER A 98 20.67 19.11 -10.07
CA SER A 98 21.92 19.62 -9.51
C SER A 98 22.71 20.48 -10.51
N ALA A 99 22.70 20.11 -11.79
CA ALA A 99 23.35 20.88 -12.85
C ALA A 99 22.68 22.25 -13.05
N ALA A 100 21.35 22.30 -13.06
CA ALA A 100 20.60 23.55 -13.18
C ALA A 100 20.83 24.45 -11.96
N GLN A 101 20.80 23.87 -10.76
CA GLN A 101 21.05 24.59 -9.51
C GLN A 101 22.46 25.18 -9.47
N LYS A 102 23.47 24.41 -9.90
CA LYS A 102 24.86 24.87 -9.95
C LYS A 102 25.06 26.08 -10.86
N GLU A 103 24.38 26.13 -12.01
CA GLU A 103 24.46 27.29 -12.90
C GLU A 103 23.74 28.52 -12.34
N ILE A 104 22.63 28.31 -11.61
CA ILE A 104 21.95 29.40 -10.86
C ILE A 104 22.87 29.96 -9.78
N ASP A 105 23.52 29.10 -8.99
CA ASP A 105 24.41 29.53 -7.91
C ASP A 105 25.62 30.32 -8.46
N LYS A 106 26.18 29.88 -9.59
CA LYS A 106 27.23 30.64 -10.28
C LYS A 106 26.75 32.00 -10.75
N LEU A 107 25.52 32.08 -11.27
CA LEU A 107 24.94 33.35 -11.73
C LEU A 107 24.74 34.30 -10.54
N ASP A 108 24.19 33.81 -9.42
CA ASP A 108 24.00 34.60 -8.20
C ASP A 108 25.34 35.15 -7.69
N GLN A 109 26.37 34.30 -7.65
CA GLN A 109 27.72 34.73 -7.25
C GLN A 109 28.26 35.83 -8.17
N ARG A 110 28.13 35.67 -9.50
CA ARG A 110 28.58 36.68 -10.47
C ARG A 110 27.85 38.02 -10.31
N ILE A 111 26.56 38.00 -9.98
CA ILE A 111 25.79 39.21 -9.72
C ILE A 111 26.30 39.88 -8.44
N ARG A 112 26.54 39.12 -7.37
CA ARG A 112 27.09 39.65 -6.11
C ARG A 112 28.48 40.24 -6.27
N ASP A 113 29.32 39.62 -7.10
CA ASP A 113 30.68 40.08 -7.39
C ASP A 113 30.71 41.31 -8.32
N THR A 114 29.56 41.74 -8.85
CA THR A 114 29.49 42.92 -9.70
C THR A 114 29.53 44.19 -8.85
N VAL A 115 30.46 45.10 -9.17
CA VAL A 115 30.68 46.39 -8.47
C VAL A 115 29.39 47.21 -8.31
N SER A 116 28.51 47.20 -9.31
CA SER A 116 27.22 47.87 -9.24
C SER A 116 26.32 47.33 -8.12
N PHE A 117 26.36 46.02 -7.85
CA PHE A 117 25.56 45.39 -6.80
C PHE A 117 26.16 45.64 -5.41
N GLU A 118 27.49 45.70 -5.27
CA GLU A 118 28.15 46.13 -4.03
C GLU A 118 27.80 47.59 -3.68
N LEU A 119 27.85 48.50 -4.65
CA LEU A 119 27.49 49.90 -4.48
C LEU A 119 26.02 50.04 -4.04
N ILE A 120 25.10 49.32 -4.67
CA ILE A 120 23.67 49.28 -4.29
C ILE A 120 23.49 48.69 -2.88
N ARG A 121 24.15 47.56 -2.56
CA ARG A 121 24.06 46.91 -1.24
C ARG A 121 24.54 47.82 -0.10
N ASN A 122 25.56 48.63 -0.37
CA ASN A 122 26.13 49.57 0.60
C ASN A 122 25.41 50.93 0.62
N GLY A 123 24.29 51.07 -0.10
CA GLY A 123 23.46 52.28 -0.11
C GLY A 123 24.06 53.46 -0.89
N VAL A 124 25.04 53.21 -1.77
CA VAL A 124 25.69 54.25 -2.56
C VAL A 124 24.93 54.46 -3.87
N PRO A 125 24.38 55.65 -4.14
CA PRO A 125 23.70 55.93 -5.40
C PRO A 125 24.69 55.93 -6.57
N PHE A 126 24.42 55.11 -7.59
CA PHE A 126 25.21 55.00 -8.81
C PHE A 126 24.43 55.57 -9.99
N ILE A 127 24.96 56.61 -10.64
CA ILE A 127 24.47 57.15 -11.92
C ILE A 127 25.63 56.96 -12.91
N LYS A 128 25.31 56.48 -14.13
CA LYS A 128 26.32 56.22 -15.17
C LYS A 128 27.31 57.39 -15.27
N ASP A 129 28.59 57.05 -15.08
CA ASP A 129 29.80 57.87 -15.23
C ASP A 129 30.26 58.80 -14.08
N ALA A 130 29.73 58.70 -12.85
CA ALA A 130 30.44 59.29 -11.68
C ALA A 130 30.07 58.66 -10.33
N THR A 131 31.08 58.31 -9.53
CA THR A 131 30.92 57.95 -8.11
C THR A 131 30.79 59.23 -7.28
N ILE A 132 29.65 59.45 -6.62
CA ILE A 132 29.49 60.58 -5.70
C ILE A 132 30.20 60.25 -4.38
N ALA A 133 31.37 60.86 -4.16
CA ALA A 133 31.99 60.86 -2.85
C ALA A 133 31.10 61.68 -1.90
N SER A 134 30.67 61.04 -0.81
CA SER A 134 29.86 61.68 0.24
C SER A 134 30.63 62.85 0.85
N GLY A 135 30.38 64.07 0.36
CA GLY A 135 30.94 65.30 0.94
C GLY A 135 31.18 66.45 -0.03
N ALA A 136 30.20 66.83 -0.85
CA ALA A 136 30.08 68.21 -1.35
C ALA A 136 28.64 68.42 -1.83
N ILE A 137 27.99 69.40 -1.23
CA ILE A 137 26.72 70.02 -1.65
C ILE A 137 26.81 70.54 -3.08
#